data_AF-A0A9X4NUB2-F1
#
_entry.id   AF-A0A9X4NUB2-F1
#
_cell.length_a   1.000
_cell.length_b   1.000
_cell.length_c   1.000
_cell.angle_alpha   90.00
_cell.angle_beta   90.00
_cell.angle_gamma   90.00
#
_symmetry.space_group_name_H-M   'P 1'
#
loop_
_entity.id
_entity.type
_entity.pdbx_description
1 polymer ?
#
loop_
_entity_poly.entity_id
_entity_poly.type
_entity_poly.pdbx_seq_one_letter_code
_entity_poly.pdbx_strand_id
1 'polypeptide(L)'
;MQDVDQLPPVKQGLWFFAGVTTCHVHIVRHHTLYGTGDADDPPELARDREVECYYIRFDKPHTPVPWQDGGAALSLREAVFLAERRLGPVVCWAD
;
A
#
# COMPACT_ATOMS: atom_id res chain seq x y z
N MET A 1 0.67 7.30 10.38
CA MET A 1 0.01 7.22 9.06
C MET A 1 -1.41 6.65 9.20
N GLN A 2 -2.22 7.21 10.12
CA GLN A 2 -3.59 6.75 10.37
C GLN A 2 -4.60 7.32 9.36
N ASP A 3 -4.31 8.46 8.75
CA ASP A 3 -5.15 9.07 7.71
C ASP A 3 -5.37 8.12 6.52
N VAL A 4 -4.28 7.52 6.03
CA VAL A 4 -4.30 6.66 4.84
C VAL A 4 -5.15 5.40 5.03
N ASP A 5 -5.25 4.89 6.27
CA ASP A 5 -6.02 3.69 6.59
C ASP A 5 -7.53 3.96 6.67
N GLN A 6 -7.93 5.22 6.82
CA GLN A 6 -9.34 5.64 6.85
C GLN A 6 -9.87 6.06 5.48
N LEU A 7 -9.00 6.14 4.47
CA LEU A 7 -9.38 6.55 3.13
C LEU A 7 -10.11 5.42 2.39
N PRO A 8 -11.07 5.76 1.52
CA PRO A 8 -11.75 4.78 0.70
C PRO A 8 -10.75 4.11 -0.27
N PRO A 9 -10.72 2.77 -0.35
CA PRO A 9 -9.89 2.08 -1.33
C PRO A 9 -10.40 2.38 -2.74
N VAL A 10 -9.48 2.77 -3.63
CA VAL A 10 -9.75 2.87 -5.07
C VAL A 10 -9.69 1.51 -5.74
N LYS A 11 -8.98 0.55 -5.13
CA LYS A 11 -8.99 -0.86 -5.53
C LYS A 11 -8.83 -1.72 -4.30
N GLN A 12 -9.51 -2.85 -4.27
CA GLN A 12 -9.42 -3.82 -3.19
C GLN A 12 -9.33 -5.24 -3.74
N GLY A 13 -8.80 -6.16 -2.94
CA GLY A 13 -8.62 -7.54 -3.31
C GLY A 13 -8.31 -8.39 -2.09
N LEU A 14 -8.13 -9.68 -2.36
CA LEU A 14 -7.74 -10.67 -1.38
C LEU A 14 -6.40 -11.28 -1.76
N TRP A 15 -5.55 -11.52 -0.78
CA TRP A 15 -4.28 -12.22 -0.95
C TRP A 15 -4.19 -13.38 0.03
N PHE A 16 -3.37 -14.38 -0.28
CA PHE A 16 -3.21 -15.56 0.56
C PHE A 16 -1.92 -15.47 1.38
N PHE A 17 -2.05 -15.12 2.66
CA PHE A 17 -0.92 -15.21 3.58
C PHE A 17 -0.58 -16.67 3.86
N ALA A 18 0.70 -17.01 3.66
CA ALA A 18 1.24 -18.37 3.79
C ALA A 18 0.47 -19.43 2.95
N GLY A 19 -0.24 -19.00 1.89
CA GLY A 19 -1.03 -19.89 1.02
C GLY A 19 -2.30 -20.46 1.65
N VAL A 20 -2.64 -20.08 2.89
CA VAL A 20 -3.74 -20.71 3.66
C VAL A 20 -4.74 -19.72 4.24
N THR A 21 -4.33 -18.47 4.48
CA THR A 21 -5.19 -17.47 5.11
C THR A 21 -5.52 -16.36 4.12
N THR A 22 -6.81 -16.13 3.85
CA THR A 22 -7.28 -15.01 3.04
C THR A 22 -7.19 -13.72 3.84
N CYS A 23 -6.49 -12.75 3.27
CA CYS A 23 -6.22 -11.44 3.84
C CYS A 23 -6.63 -10.36 2.85
N HIS A 24 -7.04 -9.19 3.32
CA HIS A 24 -7.44 -8.08 2.47
C HIS A 24 -6.22 -7.27 2.04
N VAL A 25 -6.28 -6.78 0.80
CA VAL A 25 -5.36 -5.78 0.26
C VAL A 25 -6.16 -4.66 -0.38
N HIS A 26 -5.86 -3.44 0.04
CA HIS A 26 -6.49 -2.21 -0.39
C HIS A 26 -5.42 -1.31 -1.02
N ILE A 27 -5.78 -0.64 -2.10
CA ILE A 27 -5.02 0.46 -2.66
C ILE A 27 -5.85 1.71 -2.42
N VAL A 28 -5.28 2.69 -1.74
CA VAL A 28 -5.93 3.97 -1.43
C VAL A 28 -5.20 5.08 -2.17
N ARG A 29 -5.95 6.04 -2.70
CA ARG A 29 -5.39 7.22 -3.38
C ARG A 29 -5.13 8.31 -2.36
N HIS A 30 -3.98 8.94 -2.46
CA HIS A 30 -3.58 10.09 -1.65
C HIS A 30 -2.96 11.19 -2.53
N HIS A 31 -2.88 12.40 -2.00
CA HIS A 31 -2.35 13.57 -2.69
C HIS A 31 -0.98 14.01 -2.14
N THR A 32 -0.49 13.31 -1.12
CA THR A 32 0.83 13.55 -0.52
C THR A 32 1.58 12.24 -0.47
N LEU A 33 2.69 12.17 -1.19
CA LEU A 33 3.68 11.12 -1.05
C LEU A 33 4.59 11.48 0.13
N TYR A 34 4.38 10.81 1.25
CA TYR A 34 5.24 10.90 2.43
C TYR A 34 6.66 10.46 2.09
N GLY A 35 7.62 11.33 2.40
CA GLY A 35 9.03 11.02 2.30
C GLY A 35 9.47 10.07 3.41
N THR A 36 10.67 9.51 3.28
CA THR A 36 11.31 8.70 4.31
C THR A 36 11.63 9.52 5.56
N GLY A 37 11.77 10.84 5.42
CA GLY A 37 12.21 11.74 6.48
C GLY A 37 13.70 11.60 6.80
N ASP A 38 14.44 10.78 6.06
CA ASP A 38 15.87 10.57 6.26
C ASP A 38 16.66 11.70 5.57
N ALA A 39 17.64 12.27 6.27
CA ALA A 39 18.44 13.38 5.77
C ALA A 39 19.56 12.91 4.81
N ASP A 40 19.91 11.63 4.84
CA ASP A 40 20.87 11.02 3.91
C ASP A 40 20.23 10.61 2.58
N ASP A 41 18.90 10.53 2.52
CA ASP A 41 18.18 10.25 1.28
C ASP A 41 18.16 11.46 0.34
N PRO A 42 18.12 11.24 -0.98
CA PRO A 42 17.85 12.30 -1.97
C PRO A 42 16.65 13.15 -1.55
N PRO A 43 16.64 14.47 -1.81
CA PRO A 43 15.54 15.35 -1.38
C PRO A 43 14.19 14.96 -1.98
N GLU A 44 14.19 14.22 -3.08
CA GLU A 44 13.01 13.66 -3.74
C GLU A 44 12.37 12.46 -3.00
N LEU A 45 13.14 11.79 -2.13
CA LEU A 45 12.72 10.68 -1.27
C LEU A 45 12.58 11.12 0.19
N ALA A 46 13.41 12.06 0.65
CA ALA A 46 13.41 12.55 2.02
C ALA A 46 12.19 13.41 2.36
N ARG A 47 11.73 14.24 1.41
CA ARG A 47 10.66 15.22 1.65
C ARG A 47 9.30 14.71 1.23
N ASP A 48 8.29 15.12 1.96
CA ASP A 48 6.90 14.97 1.55
C ASP A 48 6.65 15.77 0.27
N ARG A 49 5.98 15.14 -0.69
CA ARG A 49 5.66 15.73 -1.98
C ARG A 49 4.15 15.73 -2.17
N GLU A 50 3.59 16.90 -2.49
CA GLU A 50 2.20 17.01 -2.92
C GLU A 50 2.09 16.51 -4.37
N VAL A 51 1.86 15.21 -4.50
CA VAL A 51 1.69 14.51 -5.78
C VAL A 51 0.65 13.43 -5.59
N GLU A 52 -0.13 13.18 -6.65
CA GLU A 52 -1.02 12.03 -6.65
C GLU A 52 -0.22 10.74 -6.50
N CYS A 53 -0.54 9.98 -5.46
CA CYS A 53 0.09 8.72 -5.15
C CYS A 53 -0.94 7.72 -4.63
N TYR A 54 -0.52 6.46 -4.59
CA TYR A 54 -1.34 5.32 -4.27
C TYR A 54 -0.63 4.50 -3.22
N TYR A 55 -1.24 4.35 -2.06
CA TYR A 55 -0.71 3.57 -0.96
C TYR A 55 -1.32 2.18 -0.95
N ILE A 56 -0.47 1.18 -0.78
CA ILE A 56 -0.86 -0.21 -0.68
C ILE A 56 -0.99 -0.53 0.80
N ARG A 57 -2.18 -0.91 1.22
CA ARG A 57 -2.48 -1.36 2.58
C ARG A 57 -2.93 -2.81 2.52
N PHE A 58 -2.43 -3.64 3.41
CA PHE A 58 -2.90 -5.02 3.50
C PHE A 58 -3.02 -5.44 4.95
N ASP A 59 -3.96 -6.31 5.26
CA ASP A 59 -4.06 -6.92 6.58
C ASP A 59 -3.19 -8.19 6.65
N LYS A 60 -2.83 -8.60 7.86
CA LYS A 60 -2.15 -9.86 8.14
C LYS A 60 -2.78 -10.52 9.36
N PRO A 61 -2.90 -11.86 9.37
CA PRO A 61 -3.44 -12.55 10.53
C PRO A 61 -2.43 -12.43 11.69
N HIS A 62 -2.94 -12.47 12.92
CA HIS A 62 -2.15 -12.41 14.16
C HIS A 62 -1.31 -11.12 14.33
N THR A 63 -1.72 -10.03 13.69
CA THR A 63 -1.03 -8.74 13.77
C THR A 63 -1.86 -7.77 14.62
N PRO A 64 -1.24 -7.03 15.58
CA PRO A 64 -1.97 -6.11 16.45
C PRO A 64 -2.45 -4.85 15.71
N VAL A 65 -1.82 -4.51 14.58
CA VAL A 65 -2.27 -3.44 13.70
C VAL A 65 -3.14 -4.01 12.57
N PRO A 66 -4.30 -3.40 12.29
CA PRO A 66 -5.26 -3.91 11.30
C PRO A 66 -4.72 -3.79 9.87
N TRP A 67 -3.94 -2.75 9.57
CA TRP A 67 -3.38 -2.49 8.25
C TRP A 67 -1.86 -2.34 8.32
N GLN A 68 -1.19 -2.93 7.34
CA GLN A 68 0.25 -2.89 7.14
C GLN A 68 0.58 -2.14 5.85
N ASP A 69 1.73 -1.48 5.84
CA ASP A 69 2.20 -0.76 4.66
C ASP A 69 2.86 -1.70 3.65
N GLY A 70 2.35 -1.65 2.41
CA GLY A 70 2.89 -2.34 1.24
C GLY A 70 3.75 -1.50 0.34
N GLY A 71 3.90 -0.21 0.66
CA GLY A 71 4.59 0.78 -0.15
C GLY A 71 3.62 1.75 -0.83
N ALA A 72 4.23 2.70 -1.54
CA ALA A 72 3.54 3.74 -2.29
C ALA A 72 3.95 3.70 -3.75
N ALA A 73 3.05 4.10 -4.64
CA ALA A 73 3.31 4.25 -6.07
C ALA A 73 2.75 5.57 -6.59
N LEU A 74 3.23 6.04 -7.74
CA LEU A 74 2.70 7.25 -8.38
C LEU A 74 1.50 6.96 -9.30
N SER A 75 1.21 5.68 -9.57
CA SER A 75 0.06 5.27 -10.38
C SER A 75 -0.62 4.03 -9.81
N LEU A 76 -1.92 3.89 -10.09
CA LEU A 76 -2.70 2.71 -9.68
C LEU A 76 -2.11 1.42 -10.24
N ARG A 77 -1.65 1.45 -11.50
CA ARG A 77 -1.05 0.29 -12.16
C ARG A 77 0.24 -0.15 -11.48
N GLU A 78 1.09 0.80 -11.11
CA GLU A 78 2.30 0.51 -10.34
C GLU A 78 1.98 0.02 -8.93
N ALA A 79 0.96 0.58 -8.28
CA ALA A 79 0.52 0.11 -6.96
C ALA A 79 0.04 -1.34 -7.00
N VAL A 80 -0.74 -1.72 -8.01
CA VAL A 80 -1.17 -3.11 -8.24
C VAL A 80 0.05 -4.02 -8.46
N PHE A 81 0.96 -3.61 -9.34
CA PHE A 81 2.18 -4.38 -9.62
C PHE A 81 3.05 -4.56 -8.37
N LEU A 82 3.23 -3.51 -7.57
CA LEU A 82 3.98 -3.57 -6.31
C LEU A 82 3.29 -4.46 -5.28
N ALA A 83 1.96 -4.39 -5.17
CA ALA A 83 1.20 -5.24 -4.28
C ALA A 83 1.36 -6.73 -4.67
N GLU A 84 1.22 -7.06 -5.94
CA GLU A 84 1.43 -8.43 -6.45
C GLU A 84 2.88 -8.90 -6.27
N ARG A 85 3.86 -8.01 -6.51
CA ARG A 85 5.27 -8.33 -6.29
C ARG A 85 5.60 -8.58 -4.81
N ARG A 86 4.94 -7.87 -3.89
CA ARG A 86 5.20 -7.94 -2.45
C ARG A 86 4.42 -9.04 -1.74
N LEU A 87 3.16 -9.21 -2.08
CA LEU A 87 2.24 -10.19 -1.49
C LEU A 87 2.25 -11.54 -2.23
N GLY A 88 2.77 -11.57 -3.45
CA GLY A 88 2.83 -12.73 -4.34
C GLY A 88 1.80 -12.66 -5.46
N PRO A 89 1.93 -13.50 -6.51
CA PRO A 89 1.09 -13.46 -7.73
C PRO A 89 -0.36 -13.90 -7.51
N VAL A 90 -0.78 -14.08 -6.25
CA VAL A 90 -2.05 -14.68 -5.85
C VAL A 90 -3.04 -13.64 -5.35
N VAL A 91 -2.79 -12.36 -5.64
CA VAL A 91 -3.75 -11.30 -5.31
C VAL A 91 -4.94 -11.39 -6.25
N CYS A 92 -6.09 -11.73 -5.69
CA CYS A 92 -7.39 -11.72 -6.35
C CYS A 92 -8.01 -10.34 -6.18
N TRP A 93 -7.87 -9.46 -7.16
CA TRP A 93 -8.49 -8.14 -7.14
C TRP A 93 -10.00 -8.24 -7.38
N ALA A 94 -10.77 -7.46 -6.61
CA ALA A 94 -12.15 -7.14 -6.96
C ALA A 94 -12.14 -6.03 -8.04
N ASP A 95 -13.03 -6.19 -9.02
CA ASP A 95 -13.28 -5.18 -10.07
C ASP A 95 -14.45 -4.28 -9.65
#